data_AF-A0A2T2T9N0-F1
#
_entry.id   AF-A0A2T2T9N0-F1
#
_cell.length_a   1.000
_cell.length_b   1.000
_cell.length_c   1.000
_cell.angle_alpha   90.00
_cell.angle_beta   90.00
_cell.angle_gamma   90.00
#
_symmetry.space_group_name_H-M   'P 1'
#
loop_
_entity.id
_entity.type
_entity.pdbx_description
1 polymer ?
#
loop_
_entity_poly.entity_id
_entity_poly.type
_entity_poly.pdbx_seq_one_letter_code
_entity_poly.pdbx_strand_id
1 'polypeptide(L)'
;MRRDRPLLQVSALFRPEDESLASTEKTQVQGGRLLSLLWGSMAGLGSLLRLLLPDAADPVWVGGGVAALLIGLCAATYASRRVRHRCGIWMQGGFYVTMAWVVAVVILNQTTGGYALSLLLAYAGLIGSLGLSVRSAASAWRFAGVGLLATAAGLGLGPSPQTSPWAVLVSMATAGGAVGLALQSQLSIQNHLREQRGQWQYLVKNL
;
A
#
# COMPACT_ATOMS: atom_id res chain seq x y z
N MET A 1 -30.00 17.17 -2.87
CA MET A 1 -29.46 16.85 -1.52
C MET A 1 -28.06 16.29 -1.67
N ARG A 2 -27.07 16.89 -0.99
CA ARG A 2 -25.63 16.80 -1.27
C ARG A 2 -24.96 16.11 -0.06
N ARG A 3 -24.54 14.84 -0.20
CA ARG A 3 -24.05 14.02 0.92
C ARG A 3 -22.65 13.42 0.72
N ASP A 4 -21.78 14.11 -0.04
CA ASP A 4 -20.41 13.62 -0.34
C ASP A 4 -19.28 14.56 0.14
N ARG A 5 -19.58 15.56 0.99
CA ARG A 5 -18.63 16.63 1.31
C ARG A 5 -17.53 16.33 2.37
N PRO A 6 -17.65 15.42 3.35
CA PRO A 6 -16.63 15.33 4.40
C PRO A 6 -15.32 14.70 3.91
N LEU A 7 -15.39 13.68 3.04
CA LEU A 7 -14.20 13.01 2.49
C LEU A 7 -13.39 13.94 1.57
N LEU A 8 -14.07 14.78 0.78
CA LEU A 8 -13.42 15.76 -0.08
C LEU A 8 -12.69 16.84 0.73
N GLN A 9 -13.24 17.28 1.86
CA GLN A 9 -12.62 18.28 2.74
C GLN A 9 -11.37 17.75 3.46
N VAL A 10 -11.42 16.54 4.02
CA VAL A 10 -10.23 15.91 4.64
C VAL A 10 -9.15 15.72 3.57
N SER A 11 -9.53 15.26 2.38
CA SER A 11 -8.59 15.08 1.28
C SER A 11 -7.92 16.41 0.85
N ALA A 12 -8.64 17.53 0.90
CA ALA A 12 -8.11 18.85 0.56
C ALA A 12 -6.99 19.32 1.52
N LEU A 13 -7.05 18.94 2.80
CA LEU A 13 -6.00 19.24 3.79
C LEU A 13 -4.67 18.50 3.49
N PHE A 14 -4.74 17.38 2.77
CA PHE A 14 -3.58 16.59 2.36
C PHE A 14 -3.04 16.93 0.97
N ARG A 15 -3.71 17.84 0.26
CA ARG A 15 -3.33 18.29 -1.08
C ARG A 15 -2.11 19.21 -0.99
N PRO A 16 -0.99 18.91 -1.66
CA PRO A 16 0.16 19.81 -1.69
C PRO A 16 -0.19 21.10 -2.46
N GLU A 17 -0.06 22.26 -1.79
CA GLU A 17 -0.34 23.59 -2.35
C GLU A 17 0.71 24.09 -3.36
N ASP A 18 1.87 23.43 -3.48
CA ASP A 18 2.96 23.86 -4.36
C ASP A 18 2.54 23.91 -5.85
N GLU A 19 2.56 25.10 -6.46
CA GLU A 19 2.26 25.30 -7.89
C GLU A 19 3.22 24.56 -8.84
N SER A 20 4.41 24.16 -8.36
CA SER A 20 5.42 23.49 -9.18
C SER A 20 5.15 22.02 -9.50
N LEU A 21 4.16 21.38 -8.87
CA LEU A 21 3.83 19.97 -9.09
C LEU A 21 2.69 19.83 -10.10
N ALA A 22 2.86 18.94 -11.07
CA ALA A 22 1.78 18.61 -12.00
C ALA A 22 0.56 18.06 -11.23
N SER A 23 -0.65 18.34 -11.71
CA SER A 23 -1.91 17.93 -11.03
C SER A 23 -1.98 16.41 -10.76
N THR A 24 -1.34 15.61 -11.61
CA THR A 24 -1.20 14.15 -11.48
C THR A 24 -0.32 13.75 -10.30
N GLU A 25 0.81 14.44 -10.09
CA GLU A 25 1.73 14.20 -8.96
C GLU A 25 1.11 14.62 -7.62
N LYS A 26 0.34 15.71 -7.60
CA LYS A 26 -0.39 16.13 -6.38
C LYS A 26 -1.36 15.05 -5.90
N THR A 27 -2.08 14.44 -6.83
CA THR A 27 -3.05 13.36 -6.54
C THR A 27 -2.34 12.09 -6.07
N GLN A 28 -1.16 11.82 -6.62
CA GLN A 28 -0.29 10.69 -6.28
C GLN A 28 0.21 10.79 -4.83
N VAL A 29 0.74 11.95 -4.45
CA VAL A 29 1.25 12.23 -3.09
C VAL A 29 0.14 12.20 -2.05
N GLN A 30 -1.04 12.72 -2.40
CA GLN A 30 -2.20 12.77 -1.50
C GLN A 30 -2.77 11.37 -1.22
N GLY A 31 -2.92 10.52 -2.25
CA GLY A 31 -3.37 9.14 -2.10
C GLY A 31 -2.38 8.31 -1.29
N GLY A 32 -1.09 8.49 -1.57
CA GLY A 32 -0.02 7.91 -0.78
C GLY A 32 -0.12 8.26 0.71
N ARG A 33 -0.17 9.55 1.07
CA ARG A 33 -0.20 10.00 2.47
C ARG A 33 -1.35 9.36 3.28
N LEU A 34 -2.53 9.32 2.70
CA LEU A 34 -3.71 8.68 3.29
C LEU A 34 -3.49 7.18 3.53
N LEU A 35 -2.89 6.49 2.56
CA LEU A 35 -2.61 5.06 2.67
C LEU A 35 -1.49 4.76 3.68
N SER A 36 -0.45 5.61 3.76
CA SER A 36 0.58 5.47 4.79
C SER A 36 0.05 5.73 6.20
N LEU A 37 -0.86 6.70 6.36
CA LEU A 37 -1.52 6.95 7.65
C LEU A 37 -2.47 5.81 8.02
N LEU A 38 -3.22 5.29 7.05
CA LEU A 38 -4.08 4.14 7.27
C LEU A 38 -3.27 2.93 7.76
N TRP A 39 -2.22 2.56 7.02
CA TRP A 39 -1.36 1.45 7.41
C TRP A 39 -0.62 1.69 8.73
N GLY A 40 -0.08 2.90 8.93
CA GLY A 40 0.61 3.26 10.17
C GLY A 40 -0.32 3.22 11.39
N SER A 41 -1.55 3.72 11.26
CA SER A 41 -2.55 3.67 12.33
C SER A 41 -2.98 2.23 12.62
N MET A 42 -3.16 1.40 11.60
CA MET A 42 -3.54 -0.02 11.75
C MET A 42 -2.43 -0.84 12.41
N ALA A 43 -1.16 -0.60 12.02
CA ALA A 43 0.01 -1.21 12.67
C ALA A 43 0.21 -0.72 14.11
N GLY A 44 -0.03 0.57 14.36
CA GLY A 44 -0.01 1.16 15.70
C GLY A 44 -1.07 0.57 16.60
N LEU A 45 -2.32 0.46 16.13
CA LEU A 45 -3.43 -0.14 16.88
C LEU A 45 -3.15 -1.61 17.19
N GLY A 46 -2.63 -2.37 16.21
CA GLY A 46 -2.26 -3.77 16.42
C GLY A 46 -1.16 -3.94 17.48
N SER A 47 -0.17 -3.04 17.50
CA SER A 47 0.88 -3.03 18.53
C SER A 47 0.32 -2.65 19.90
N LEU A 48 -0.60 -1.69 19.95
CA LEU A 48 -1.23 -1.21 21.17
C LEU A 48 -2.14 -2.28 21.80
N LEU A 49 -2.95 -2.99 20.99
CA LEU A 49 -3.74 -4.13 21.47
C LEU A 49 -2.87 -5.27 22.02
N ARG A 50 -1.72 -5.55 21.40
CA ARG A 50 -0.77 -6.58 21.88
C ARG A 50 -0.05 -6.16 23.17
N LEU A 51 0.11 -4.87 23.41
CA LEU A 51 0.60 -4.36 24.68
C LEU A 51 -0.42 -4.54 25.82
N LEU A 52 -1.73 -4.50 25.49
CA LEU A 52 -2.83 -4.66 26.45
C LEU A 52 -3.23 -6.13 26.69
N LEU A 53 -3.05 -7.02 25.71
CA LEU A 53 -3.31 -8.46 25.84
C LEU A 53 -1.99 -9.23 25.61
N PRO A 54 -1.22 -9.53 26.67
CA PRO A 54 0.07 -10.18 26.57
C PRO A 54 -0.11 -11.71 26.43
N ASP A 55 -0.65 -12.16 25.31
CA ASP A 55 -0.88 -13.60 25.06
C ASP A 55 -0.16 -14.11 23.80
N ALA A 56 0.78 -13.34 23.27
CA ALA A 56 1.56 -13.73 22.09
C ALA A 56 3.04 -13.37 22.24
N ALA A 57 3.91 -14.33 21.90
CA ALA A 57 5.37 -14.26 21.94
C ALA A 57 5.99 -13.32 20.87
N ASP A 58 5.25 -12.30 20.42
CA ASP A 58 5.70 -11.37 19.39
C ASP A 58 6.28 -10.09 20.01
N PRO A 59 7.49 -9.67 19.62
CA PRO A 59 8.10 -8.46 20.15
C PRO A 59 7.36 -7.20 19.66
N VAL A 60 6.56 -6.61 20.56
CA VAL A 60 5.71 -5.42 20.34
C VAL A 60 6.48 -4.22 19.78
N TRP A 61 7.76 -4.10 20.12
CA TRP A 61 8.66 -3.03 19.68
C TRP A 61 8.82 -2.95 18.16
N VAL A 62 8.71 -4.07 17.46
CA VAL A 62 9.00 -4.10 16.02
C VAL A 62 7.78 -3.69 15.18
N GLY A 63 6.57 -3.97 15.66
CA GLY A 63 5.34 -3.39 15.12
C GLY A 63 5.29 -1.86 15.30
N GLY A 64 5.76 -1.36 16.44
CA GLY A 64 5.95 0.06 16.71
C GLY A 64 6.95 0.72 15.75
N GLY A 65 8.04 0.02 15.41
CA GLY A 65 9.04 0.49 14.44
C GLY A 65 8.47 0.71 13.03
N VAL A 66 7.64 -0.22 12.55
CA VAL A 66 6.97 -0.08 11.22
C VAL A 66 5.93 1.04 11.24
N ALA A 67 5.15 1.17 12.31
CA ALA A 67 4.22 2.28 12.49
C ALA A 67 4.97 3.63 12.50
N ALA A 68 6.08 3.72 13.25
CA ALA A 68 6.92 4.90 13.31
C ALA A 68 7.58 5.20 11.95
N LEU A 69 7.99 4.18 11.19
CA LEU A 69 8.55 4.36 9.86
C LEU A 69 7.51 4.90 8.88
N LEU A 70 6.29 4.35 8.87
CA LEU A 70 5.21 4.80 7.98
C LEU A 70 4.69 6.20 8.36
N ILE A 71 4.51 6.47 9.64
CA ILE A 71 4.09 7.78 10.17
C ILE A 71 5.20 8.81 9.94
N GLY A 72 6.46 8.45 10.19
CA GLY A 72 7.63 9.27 9.94
C GLY A 72 7.81 9.60 8.47
N LEU A 73 7.56 8.65 7.57
CA LEU A 73 7.57 8.90 6.13
C LEU A 73 6.47 9.89 5.73
N CYS A 74 5.27 9.76 6.30
CA CYS A 74 4.18 10.71 6.09
C CYS A 74 4.57 12.12 6.59
N ALA A 75 5.12 12.24 7.80
CA ALA A 75 5.59 13.51 8.36
C ALA A 75 6.72 14.13 7.52
N ALA A 76 7.66 13.31 7.03
CA ALA A 76 8.76 13.75 6.17
C ALA A 76 8.28 14.31 4.82
N THR A 77 7.18 13.77 4.26
CA THR A 77 6.58 14.34 3.03
C THR A 77 5.91 15.69 3.27
N TYR A 78 5.58 16.06 4.51
CA TYR A 78 5.09 17.39 4.88
C TYR A 78 6.23 18.38 5.10
N ALA A 79 7.34 17.95 5.70
CA ALA A 79 8.45 18.82 6.07
C ALA A 79 9.39 19.19 4.91
N SER A 80 9.53 18.34 3.87
CA SER A 80 10.57 18.54 2.85
C SER A 80 10.06 18.48 1.40
N ARG A 81 10.25 19.60 0.67
CA ARG A 81 10.01 19.70 -0.78
C ARG A 81 10.85 18.71 -1.61
N ARG A 82 12.07 18.36 -1.17
CA ARG A 82 12.92 17.34 -1.83
C ARG A 82 12.36 15.93 -1.66
N VAL A 83 11.72 15.65 -0.52
CA VAL A 83 11.07 14.36 -0.25
C VAL A 83 9.76 14.24 -1.03
N ARG A 84 9.02 15.35 -1.26
CA ARG A 84 7.85 15.37 -2.18
C ARG A 84 8.22 14.91 -3.59
N HIS A 85 9.33 15.38 -4.14
CA HIS A 85 9.76 15.04 -5.50
C HIS A 85 10.20 13.57 -5.65
N ARG A 86 10.62 12.91 -4.56
CA ARG A 86 10.96 11.48 -4.51
C ARG A 86 9.91 10.65 -3.74
N CYS A 87 8.72 11.21 -3.49
CA CYS A 87 7.72 10.62 -2.63
C CYS A 87 7.28 9.24 -3.14
N GLY A 88 7.11 9.08 -4.46
CA GLY A 88 6.76 7.79 -5.06
C GLY A 88 7.78 6.69 -4.73
N ILE A 89 9.08 6.99 -4.81
CA ILE A 89 10.16 6.03 -4.51
C ILE A 89 10.19 5.69 -3.02
N TRP A 90 10.11 6.71 -2.16
CA TRP A 90 10.11 6.52 -0.71
C TRP A 90 8.91 5.70 -0.24
N MET A 91 7.70 5.98 -0.75
CA MET A 91 6.51 5.20 -0.42
C MET A 91 6.59 3.78 -0.91
N GLN A 92 7.08 3.58 -2.13
CA GLN A 92 7.32 2.25 -2.67
C GLN A 92 8.31 1.47 -1.80
N GLY A 93 9.41 2.10 -1.38
CA GLY A 93 10.35 1.53 -0.42
C GLY A 93 9.70 1.17 0.92
N GLY A 94 8.90 2.08 1.49
CA GLY A 94 8.16 1.84 2.74
C GLY A 94 7.20 0.64 2.64
N PHE A 95 6.49 0.49 1.52
CA PHE A 95 5.63 -0.66 1.29
C PHE A 95 6.43 -1.97 1.15
N TYR A 96 7.60 -1.96 0.50
CA TYR A 96 8.47 -3.15 0.42
C TYR A 96 9.02 -3.56 1.79
N VAL A 97 9.47 -2.58 2.58
CA VAL A 97 9.92 -2.81 3.96
C VAL A 97 8.79 -3.39 4.80
N THR A 98 7.58 -2.85 4.67
CA THR A 98 6.39 -3.36 5.37
C THR A 98 6.06 -4.80 4.95
N MET A 99 6.15 -5.12 3.66
CA MET A 99 5.92 -6.47 3.17
C MET A 99 6.94 -7.46 3.71
N ALA A 100 8.24 -7.12 3.63
CA ALA A 100 9.31 -7.95 4.17
C ALA A 100 9.13 -8.21 5.68
N TRP A 101 8.70 -7.18 6.41
CA TRP A 101 8.37 -7.28 7.81
C TRP A 101 7.21 -8.26 8.09
N VAL A 102 6.07 -8.10 7.40
CA VAL A 102 4.91 -8.98 7.57
C VAL A 102 5.30 -10.44 7.27
N VAL A 103 6.06 -10.67 6.21
CA VAL A 103 6.56 -12.00 5.85
C VAL A 103 7.43 -12.58 6.97
N ALA A 104 8.37 -11.81 7.50
CA ALA A 104 9.22 -12.25 8.61
C ALA A 104 8.40 -12.64 9.86
N VAL A 105 7.43 -11.82 10.27
CA VAL A 105 6.55 -12.13 11.41
C VAL A 105 5.80 -13.44 11.20
N VAL A 106 5.21 -13.62 10.01
CA VAL A 106 4.41 -14.81 9.69
C VAL A 106 5.26 -16.08 9.70
N ILE A 107 6.48 -16.03 9.15
CA ILE A 107 7.41 -17.16 9.12
C ILE A 107 7.92 -17.50 10.51
N LEU A 108 8.31 -16.49 11.31
CA LEU A 108 8.78 -16.69 12.68
C LEU A 108 7.68 -17.28 13.57
N ASN A 109 6.42 -16.98 13.28
CA ASN A 109 5.25 -17.57 13.93
C ASN A 109 4.75 -18.87 13.27
N GLN A 110 5.62 -19.59 12.55
CA GLN A 110 5.34 -20.89 11.93
C GLN A 110 4.14 -20.90 10.97
N THR A 111 3.72 -19.73 10.47
CA THR A 111 2.61 -19.59 9.53
C THR A 111 1.34 -20.33 9.99
N THR A 112 0.94 -20.14 11.25
CA THR A 112 -0.37 -20.67 11.71
C THR A 112 -1.51 -19.99 10.94
N GLY A 113 -2.70 -20.60 10.93
CA GLY A 113 -3.83 -20.14 10.11
C GLY A 113 -4.19 -18.66 10.29
N GLY A 114 -4.09 -18.13 11.51
CA GLY A 114 -4.31 -16.70 11.78
C GLY A 114 -3.27 -15.79 11.14
N TYR A 115 -1.99 -16.17 11.18
CA TYR A 115 -0.91 -15.41 10.54
C TYR A 115 -0.97 -15.52 9.01
N ALA A 116 -1.32 -16.67 8.46
CA ALA A 116 -1.54 -16.84 7.02
C ALA A 116 -2.65 -15.91 6.49
N LEU A 117 -3.76 -15.78 7.23
CA LEU A 117 -4.83 -14.85 6.88
C LEU A 117 -4.34 -13.39 6.94
N SER A 118 -3.60 -13.04 7.99
CA SER A 118 -3.04 -11.70 8.15
C SER A 118 -2.07 -11.33 7.03
N LEU A 119 -1.26 -12.28 6.56
CA LEU A 119 -0.37 -12.13 5.41
C LEU A 119 -1.16 -11.85 4.14
N LEU A 120 -2.21 -12.62 3.86
CA LEU A 120 -3.04 -12.45 2.67
C LEU A 120 -3.72 -11.08 2.64
N LEU A 121 -4.30 -10.66 3.77
CA LEU A 121 -4.92 -9.34 3.94
C LEU A 121 -3.90 -8.22 3.74
N ALA A 122 -2.73 -8.32 4.38
CA ALA A 122 -1.68 -7.33 4.25
C ALA A 122 -1.16 -7.25 2.81
N TYR A 123 -0.88 -8.40 2.20
CA TYR A 123 -0.37 -8.49 0.83
C TYR A 123 -1.34 -7.88 -0.19
N ALA A 124 -2.62 -8.26 -0.16
CA ALA A 124 -3.65 -7.70 -1.04
C ALA A 124 -3.81 -6.19 -0.83
N GLY A 125 -3.86 -5.75 0.44
CA GLY A 125 -3.96 -4.34 0.79
C GLY A 125 -2.77 -3.51 0.31
N LEU A 126 -1.55 -4.03 0.45
CA LEU A 126 -0.33 -3.35 0.00
C LEU A 126 -0.24 -3.25 -1.53
N ILE A 127 -0.62 -4.29 -2.28
CA ILE A 127 -0.70 -4.25 -3.75
C ILE A 127 -1.68 -3.17 -4.19
N GLY A 128 -2.90 -3.18 -3.63
CA GLY A 128 -3.93 -2.19 -3.90
C GLY A 128 -3.44 -0.77 -3.62
N SER A 129 -2.84 -0.58 -2.45
CA SER A 129 -2.30 0.70 -1.99
C SER A 129 -1.23 1.23 -2.93
N LEU A 130 -0.27 0.40 -3.32
CA LEU A 130 0.83 0.81 -4.21
C LEU A 130 0.33 1.12 -5.63
N GLY A 131 -0.58 0.29 -6.17
CA GLY A 131 -1.17 0.49 -7.49
C GLY A 131 -1.94 1.80 -7.60
N LEU A 132 -2.72 2.14 -6.56
CA LEU A 132 -3.43 3.41 -6.46
C LEU A 132 -2.49 4.58 -6.20
N SER A 133 -1.51 4.41 -5.31
CA SER A 133 -0.56 5.45 -4.93
C SER A 133 0.36 5.85 -6.07
N VAL A 134 0.77 4.93 -6.95
CA VAL A 134 1.68 5.23 -8.08
C VAL A 134 0.94 5.30 -9.41
N ARG A 135 -0.38 5.01 -9.43
CA ARG A 135 -1.21 4.91 -10.64
C ARG A 135 -0.56 4.07 -11.74
N SER A 136 0.10 2.97 -11.34
CA SER A 136 0.86 2.11 -12.25
C SER A 136 0.59 0.64 -11.95
N ALA A 137 -0.07 -0.03 -12.90
CA ALA A 137 -0.31 -1.47 -12.85
C ALA A 137 1.02 -2.26 -12.83
N ALA A 138 2.02 -1.81 -13.60
CA ALA A 138 3.34 -2.44 -13.62
C ALA A 138 4.03 -2.42 -12.25
N SER A 139 3.87 -1.33 -11.49
CA SER A 139 4.40 -1.25 -10.12
C SER A 139 3.70 -2.22 -9.17
N ALA A 140 2.37 -2.35 -9.29
CA ALA A 140 1.59 -3.29 -8.49
C ALA A 140 1.97 -4.75 -8.80
N TRP A 141 2.13 -5.11 -10.09
CA TRP A 141 2.55 -6.45 -10.52
C TRP A 141 3.97 -6.80 -10.06
N ARG A 142 4.91 -5.87 -10.15
CA ARG A 142 6.28 -6.06 -9.62
C ARG A 142 6.25 -6.30 -8.12
N PHE A 143 5.49 -5.50 -7.38
CA PHE A 143 5.36 -5.66 -5.94
C PHE A 143 4.73 -7.00 -5.55
N ALA A 144 3.67 -7.41 -6.25
CA ALA A 144 3.05 -8.73 -6.07
C ALA A 144 4.08 -9.85 -6.29
N GLY A 145 4.79 -9.83 -7.42
CA GLY A 145 5.83 -10.82 -7.72
C GLY A 145 6.92 -10.89 -6.65
N VAL A 146 7.45 -9.75 -6.23
CA VAL A 146 8.49 -9.68 -5.18
C VAL A 146 7.96 -10.18 -3.83
N GLY A 147 6.75 -9.79 -3.43
CA GLY A 147 6.14 -10.25 -2.17
C GLY A 147 5.88 -11.75 -2.16
N LEU A 148 5.46 -12.32 -3.29
CA LEU A 148 5.28 -13.77 -3.45
C LEU A 148 6.61 -14.51 -3.39
N LEU A 149 7.64 -14.03 -4.08
CA LEU A 149 8.99 -14.61 -4.04
C LEU A 149 9.61 -14.52 -2.64
N ALA A 150 9.48 -13.39 -1.96
CA ALA A 150 9.96 -13.20 -0.60
C ALA A 150 9.29 -14.19 0.37
N THR A 151 7.98 -14.42 0.22
CA THR A 151 7.25 -15.41 1.02
C THR A 151 7.69 -16.83 0.71
N ALA A 152 7.84 -17.18 -0.57
CA ALA A 152 8.32 -18.50 -0.98
C ALA A 152 9.74 -18.79 -0.44
N ALA A 153 10.66 -17.82 -0.57
CA ALA A 153 12.01 -17.93 -0.04
C ALA A 153 11.99 -18.09 1.49
N GLY A 154 11.17 -17.29 2.17
CA GLY A 154 11.06 -17.34 3.61
C GLY A 154 10.41 -18.62 4.15
N LEU A 155 9.45 -19.22 3.44
CA LEU A 155 8.90 -20.53 3.77
C LEU A 155 9.91 -21.67 3.52
N GLY A 156 10.80 -21.52 2.54
CA GLY A 156 11.84 -22.51 2.25
C GLY A 156 13.05 -22.45 3.19
N LEU A 157 13.40 -21.26 3.68
CA LEU A 157 14.53 -21.05 4.59
C LEU A 157 14.13 -21.00 6.07
N GLY A 158 12.84 -20.79 6.35
CA GLY A 158 12.29 -20.59 7.68
C GLY A 158 11.94 -21.87 8.44
N PRO A 159 11.41 -21.73 9.65
CA PRO A 159 10.92 -22.85 10.46
C PRO A 159 9.80 -23.60 9.73
N SER A 160 9.67 -24.91 10.00
CA SER A 160 8.64 -25.74 9.37
C SER A 160 7.24 -25.15 9.62
N PRO A 161 6.49 -24.79 8.55
CA PRO A 161 5.19 -24.16 8.70
C PRO A 161 4.13 -25.17 9.14
N GLN A 162 3.20 -24.73 10.01
CA GLN A 162 2.08 -25.56 10.45
C GLN A 162 0.97 -25.67 9.39
N THR A 163 0.83 -24.64 8.55
CA THR A 163 -0.08 -24.64 7.40
C THR A 163 0.66 -25.10 6.15
N SER A 164 -0.03 -25.78 5.23
CA SER A 164 0.54 -26.16 3.93
C SER A 164 1.12 -24.95 3.19
N PRO A 165 2.44 -24.89 2.94
CA PRO A 165 3.06 -23.72 2.32
C PRO A 165 2.55 -23.46 0.89
N TRP A 166 2.19 -24.52 0.16
CA TRP A 166 1.58 -24.39 -1.17
C TRP A 166 0.19 -23.73 -1.12
N ALA A 167 -0.61 -24.02 -0.10
CA ALA A 167 -1.90 -23.38 0.07
C ALA A 167 -1.73 -21.86 0.23
N VAL A 168 -0.76 -21.42 1.04
CA VAL A 168 -0.46 -20.00 1.25
C VAL A 168 0.00 -19.34 -0.06
N LEU A 169 0.94 -19.95 -0.80
CA LEU A 169 1.45 -19.40 -2.05
C LEU A 169 0.37 -19.32 -3.14
N VAL A 170 -0.48 -20.32 -3.28
CA VAL A 170 -1.60 -20.32 -4.24
C VAL A 170 -2.63 -19.25 -3.87
N SER A 171 -2.97 -19.11 -2.59
CA SER A 171 -3.86 -18.05 -2.12
C SER A 171 -3.28 -16.67 -2.38
N MET A 172 -1.97 -16.47 -2.15
CA MET A 172 -1.30 -15.21 -2.46
C MET A 172 -1.30 -14.94 -3.97
N ALA A 173 -0.99 -15.92 -4.80
CA ALA A 173 -1.03 -15.78 -6.26
C ALA A 173 -2.43 -15.35 -6.73
N THR A 174 -3.46 -16.00 -6.18
CA THR A 174 -4.86 -15.70 -6.49
C THR A 174 -5.23 -14.28 -6.06
N ALA A 175 -4.93 -13.90 -4.82
CA ALA A 175 -5.24 -12.58 -4.28
C ALA A 175 -4.49 -11.48 -5.05
N GLY A 176 -3.21 -11.67 -5.31
CA GLY A 176 -2.38 -10.73 -6.06
C GLY A 176 -2.86 -10.58 -7.51
N GLY A 177 -3.23 -11.68 -8.16
CA GLY A 177 -3.82 -11.67 -9.49
C GLY A 177 -5.14 -10.91 -9.55
N ALA A 178 -6.06 -11.20 -8.63
CA ALA A 178 -7.36 -10.53 -8.56
C ALA A 178 -7.22 -9.00 -8.36
N VAL A 179 -6.40 -8.58 -7.40
CA VAL A 179 -6.15 -7.15 -7.13
C VAL A 179 -5.40 -6.49 -8.29
N GLY A 180 -4.40 -7.16 -8.86
CA GLY A 180 -3.62 -6.66 -10.00
C GLY A 180 -4.48 -6.42 -11.24
N LEU A 181 -5.35 -7.38 -11.58
CA LEU A 181 -6.28 -7.26 -12.69
C LEU A 181 -7.32 -6.15 -12.47
N ALA A 182 -7.87 -6.03 -11.26
CA ALA A 182 -8.80 -4.96 -10.91
C ALA A 182 -8.16 -3.56 -11.01
N LEU A 183 -6.90 -3.42 -10.59
CA LEU A 183 -6.16 -2.17 -10.75
C LEU A 183 -5.90 -1.83 -12.23
N GLN A 184 -5.57 -2.84 -13.04
CA GLN A 184 -5.31 -2.66 -14.45
C GLN A 184 -6.56 -2.17 -15.20
N SER A 185 -7.73 -2.76 -14.92
CA SER A 185 -8.99 -2.33 -15.53
C SER A 185 -9.40 -0.93 -15.11
N GLN A 186 -9.22 -0.59 -13.83
CA GLN A 186 -9.54 0.75 -13.34
C GLN A 186 -8.63 1.83 -13.96
N LEU A 187 -7.34 1.53 -14.15
CA LEU A 187 -6.40 2.45 -14.79
C LEU A 187 -6.66 2.61 -16.29
N SER A 188 -7.05 1.53 -17.00
CA SER A 188 -7.38 1.62 -18.42
C SER A 188 -8.61 2.50 -18.67
N ILE A 189 -9.65 2.36 -17.85
CA ILE A 189 -10.86 3.19 -17.92
C ILE A 189 -10.52 4.67 -17.70
N GLN A 190 -9.64 4.98 -16.73
CA GLN A 190 -9.26 6.38 -16.47
C GLN A 190 -8.45 7.00 -17.62
N ASN A 191 -7.60 6.22 -18.29
CA ASN A 191 -6.85 6.71 -19.45
C ASN A 191 -7.79 7.01 -20.62
N HIS A 192 -8.74 6.11 -20.89
CA HIS A 192 -9.71 6.30 -21.95
C HIS A 192 -10.58 7.56 -21.74
N LEU A 193 -11.01 7.81 -20.50
CA LEU A 193 -11.79 9.03 -20.16
C LEU A 193 -10.97 10.33 -20.27
N ARG A 194 -9.64 10.27 -20.12
CA ARG A 194 -8.76 11.43 -20.30
C ARG A 194 -8.57 11.77 -21.78
N GLU A 195 -8.38 10.77 -22.61
CA GLU A 195 -8.27 10.93 -24.06
C GLU A 195 -9.53 11.57 -24.63
N GLN A 196 -10.72 11.10 -24.20
CA GLN A 196 -11.98 11.70 -24.61
C GLN A 196 -12.11 13.17 -24.17
N ARG A 197 -11.74 13.52 -22.94
CA ARG A 197 -11.76 14.94 -22.50
C ARG A 197 -10.80 15.82 -23.30
N GLY A 198 -9.62 15.30 -23.64
CA GLY A 198 -8.65 16.01 -24.47
C GLY A 198 -9.20 16.33 -25.86
N GLN A 199 -9.88 15.37 -26.48
CA GLN A 199 -10.53 15.56 -27.78
C GLN A 199 -11.65 16.60 -27.73
N TRP A 200 -12.51 16.55 -26.71
CA TRP A 200 -13.57 17.56 -26.52
C TRP A 200 -13.02 18.97 -26.33
N GLN A 201 -11.94 19.13 -25.55
CA GLN A 201 -11.31 20.44 -25.35
C GLN A 201 -10.62 20.98 -26.60
N TYR A 202 -10.10 20.10 -27.46
CA TYR A 202 -9.55 20.50 -28.76
C TYR A 202 -10.64 20.98 -29.73
N LEU A 203 -11.76 20.26 -29.80
CA LEU A 203 -12.90 20.63 -30.64
C LEU A 203 -13.52 21.98 -30.23
N VAL A 204 -13.65 22.23 -28.92
CA VAL A 204 -14.17 23.51 -28.41
C VAL A 204 -13.22 24.69 -28.65
N LYS A 205 -11.91 24.46 -28.79
CA LYS A 205 -10.92 25.52 -29.08
C LYS A 205 -10.82 25.89 -30.56
N ASN A 206 -11.29 25.03 -31.46
CA ASN A 206 -11.22 25.20 -32.91
C ASN A 206 -12.59 25.51 -33.54
N LEU A 207 -13.57 25.88 -32.71
CA LEU A 207 -14.90 26.40 -33.07
C LEU A 207 -14.94 27.90 -32.73
#